data_AF-A0A6N7R1Y0-F1
#
_entry.id   AF-A0A6N7R1Y0-F1
#
_cell.length_a   1.000
_cell.length_b   1.000
_cell.length_c   1.000
_cell.angle_alpha   90.00
_cell.angle_beta   90.00
_cell.angle_gamma   90.00
#
_symmetry.space_group_name_H-M   'P 1'
#
loop_
_entity.id
_entity.type
_entity.pdbx_description
1 polymer ?
#
loop_
_entity_poly.entity_id
_entity_poly.type
_entity_poly.pdbx_seq_one_letter_code
_entity_poly.pdbx_strand_id
1 'polypeptide(L)'
;MTWMHIWEGQAFSEVALIPVRRDPARFKVSCTVTDGQEHTFQLWFYNIPEISQWLRRMEPQRWGFNGPGLIEIKAALEPALTQVDVYGLTDTNREAHNQVTAPHYWITHWALT
;
A
#
# COMPACT_ATOMS: atom_id res chain seq x y z
N MET A 1 12.80 20.40 -2.61
CA MET A 1 11.35 20.49 -2.80
C MET A 1 10.72 19.26 -2.18
N THR A 2 9.91 19.47 -1.16
CA THR A 2 9.35 18.44 -0.29
C THR A 2 8.25 17.69 -1.04
N TRP A 3 8.58 16.52 -1.57
CA TRP A 3 7.69 15.60 -2.31
C TRP A 3 6.69 14.93 -1.35
N MET A 4 5.77 15.70 -0.78
CA MET A 4 4.81 15.15 0.18
C MET A 4 3.62 14.51 -0.56
N HIS A 5 3.89 13.44 -1.33
CA HIS A 5 2.95 12.67 -2.16
C HIS A 5 2.83 13.17 -3.62
N ILE A 6 3.69 12.64 -4.50
CA ILE A 6 3.63 12.84 -5.97
C ILE A 6 2.25 12.57 -6.59
N TRP A 7 1.39 11.83 -5.87
CA TRP A 7 0.08 11.36 -6.33
C TRP A 7 -1.10 12.25 -5.94
N GLU A 8 -0.90 13.36 -5.20
CA GLU A 8 -2.02 14.24 -4.85
C GLU A 8 -2.54 15.01 -6.07
N GLY A 9 -3.87 14.93 -6.31
CA GLY A 9 -4.56 15.63 -7.40
C GLY A 9 -4.52 14.93 -8.77
N GLN A 10 -3.87 13.77 -8.90
CA GLN A 10 -3.78 13.00 -10.14
C GLN A 10 -4.82 11.86 -10.20
N ALA A 11 -5.18 11.41 -11.39
CA ALA A 11 -6.09 10.28 -11.54
C ALA A 11 -5.40 8.99 -11.06
N PHE A 12 -6.14 8.08 -10.41
CA PHE A 12 -5.57 6.83 -9.89
C PHE A 12 -4.79 6.06 -10.96
N SER A 13 -5.31 5.97 -12.18
CA SER A 13 -4.68 5.30 -13.32
C SER A 13 -3.28 5.85 -13.67
N GLU A 14 -3.04 7.13 -13.42
CA GLU A 14 -1.76 7.80 -13.71
C GLU A 14 -0.72 7.50 -12.63
N VAL A 15 -1.15 7.40 -11.38
CA VAL A 15 -0.27 7.24 -10.21
C VAL A 15 -0.05 5.78 -9.81
N ALA A 16 -1.00 4.89 -10.11
CA ALA A 16 -0.97 3.48 -9.74
C ALA A 16 0.27 2.73 -10.26
N LEU A 17 0.85 3.21 -11.36
CA LEU A 17 2.03 2.62 -11.98
C LEU A 17 3.34 3.17 -11.40
N ILE A 18 3.31 4.27 -10.65
CA ILE A 18 4.53 4.90 -10.11
C ILE A 18 5.29 3.92 -9.20
N PRO A 19 4.67 3.29 -8.17
CA PRO A 19 5.41 2.36 -7.31
C PRO A 19 5.87 1.09 -8.02
N VAL A 20 5.14 0.66 -9.07
CA VAL A 20 5.47 -0.54 -9.87
C VAL A 20 6.73 -0.33 -10.70
N ARG A 21 6.95 0.88 -11.22
CA ARG A 21 8.03 1.19 -12.18
C ARG A 21 9.31 1.72 -11.53
N ARG A 22 9.35 1.80 -10.20
CA ARG A 22 10.49 2.36 -9.46
C ARG A 22 11.68 1.40 -9.43
N ASP A 23 12.87 1.99 -9.43
CA ASP A 23 14.15 1.28 -9.38
C ASP A 23 14.46 0.78 -7.95
N PRO A 24 14.58 -0.54 -7.72
CA PRO A 24 14.94 -1.12 -6.42
C PRO A 24 16.30 -0.65 -5.85
N ALA A 25 17.19 -0.14 -6.70
CA ALA A 25 18.45 0.44 -6.24
C ALA A 25 18.23 1.71 -5.42
N ARG A 26 17.17 2.46 -5.70
CA ARG A 26 16.84 3.77 -5.08
C ARG A 26 15.68 3.71 -4.09
N PHE A 27 14.76 2.79 -4.29
CA PHE A 27 13.56 2.62 -3.45
C PHE A 27 13.69 1.29 -2.72
N LYS A 28 13.88 1.37 -1.40
CA LYS A 28 14.33 0.24 -0.56
C LYS A 28 13.22 -0.46 0.19
N VAL A 29 12.05 0.16 0.28
CA VAL A 29 10.87 -0.44 0.90
C VAL A 29 10.02 -1.05 -0.20
N SER A 30 9.54 -2.27 -0.02
CA SER A 30 8.69 -2.90 -1.02
C SER A 30 7.62 -3.77 -0.43
N CYS A 31 6.56 -3.99 -1.21
CA CYS A 31 5.57 -5.03 -0.93
C CYS A 31 5.06 -5.67 -2.23
N THR A 32 4.60 -6.92 -2.10
CA THR A 32 3.89 -7.66 -3.13
C THR A 32 2.43 -7.76 -2.73
N VAL A 33 1.53 -7.27 -3.60
CA VAL A 33 0.08 -7.28 -3.39
C VAL A 33 -0.61 -8.11 -4.45
N THR A 34 -1.58 -8.94 -4.07
CA THR A 34 -2.31 -9.83 -5.01
C THR A 34 -3.75 -10.06 -4.58
N ASP A 35 -4.63 -10.43 -5.51
CA ASP A 35 -5.97 -10.99 -5.26
C ASP A 35 -5.97 -12.53 -5.14
N GLY A 36 -4.79 -13.16 -5.12
CA GLY A 36 -4.68 -14.61 -5.10
C GLY A 36 -5.17 -15.29 -6.40
N GLN A 37 -5.44 -14.52 -7.45
CA GLN A 37 -5.90 -14.99 -8.75
C GLN A 37 -4.93 -14.53 -9.84
N GLU A 38 -5.32 -13.55 -10.66
CA GLU A 38 -4.57 -13.12 -11.85
C GLU A 38 -3.67 -11.93 -11.58
N HIS A 39 -3.97 -11.12 -10.56
CA HIS A 39 -3.28 -9.85 -10.37
C HIS A 39 -2.24 -9.95 -9.25
N THR A 40 -0.99 -9.62 -9.58
CA THR A 40 0.10 -9.47 -8.62
C THR A 40 0.91 -8.23 -8.97
N PHE A 41 1.13 -7.37 -7.98
CA PHE A 41 1.90 -6.13 -8.11
C PHE A 41 3.07 -6.11 -7.14
N GLN A 42 4.28 -5.91 -7.67
CA GLN A 42 5.44 -5.54 -6.86
C GLN A 42 5.51 -4.02 -6.79
N LEU A 43 5.45 -3.44 -5.59
CA LEU A 43 5.43 -2.00 -5.35
C LEU A 43 6.68 -1.59 -4.58
N TRP A 44 7.31 -0.50 -4.99
CA TRP A 44 8.53 0.03 -4.38
C TRP A 44 8.34 1.47 -3.86
N PHE A 45 8.89 1.70 -2.67
CA PHE A 45 8.72 2.90 -1.86
C PHE A 45 10.07 3.34 -1.27
N TYR A 46 10.16 4.63 -0.98
CA TYR A 46 11.35 5.28 -0.47
C TYR A 46 11.54 4.99 1.03
N ASN A 47 10.44 4.93 1.79
CA ASN A 47 10.45 4.74 3.23
C ASN A 47 9.12 4.15 3.75
N ILE A 48 9.09 3.85 5.05
CA ILE A 48 7.92 3.28 5.74
C ILE A 48 6.68 4.21 5.69
N PRO A 49 6.80 5.53 5.94
CA PRO A 49 5.65 6.42 5.81
C PRO A 49 5.03 6.43 4.40
N GLU A 50 5.84 6.31 3.36
CA GLU A 50 5.34 6.31 1.99
C GLU A 50 4.50 5.05 1.68
N ILE A 51 4.99 3.86 2.06
CA ILE A 51 4.21 2.61 1.89
C ILE A 51 2.95 2.63 2.75
N SER A 52 3.02 3.08 4.01
CA SER A 52 1.84 3.18 4.89
C SER A 52 0.76 4.07 4.28
N GLN A 53 1.14 5.25 3.79
CA GLN A 53 0.21 6.18 3.13
C GLN A 53 -0.34 5.61 1.81
N TRP A 54 0.49 4.90 1.04
CA TRP A 54 0.04 4.23 -0.18
C TRP A 54 -1.00 3.15 0.12
N LEU A 55 -0.71 2.25 1.06
CA LEU A 55 -1.60 1.17 1.49
C LEU A 55 -2.91 1.70 2.07
N ARG A 56 -2.88 2.86 2.75
CA ARG A 56 -4.10 3.51 3.24
C ARG A 56 -4.94 4.12 2.12
N ARG A 57 -4.29 4.86 1.22
CA ARG A 57 -5.00 5.79 0.32
C ARG A 57 -5.24 5.23 -1.06
N MET A 58 -4.27 4.52 -1.61
CA MET A 58 -4.19 4.20 -3.04
C MET A 58 -4.48 2.74 -3.30
N GLU A 59 -3.92 1.84 -2.48
CA GLU A 59 -4.09 0.41 -2.73
C GLU A 59 -5.55 -0.05 -2.69
N PRO A 60 -6.42 0.38 -1.75
CA PRO A 60 -7.84 0.03 -1.80
C PRO A 60 -8.52 0.50 -3.10
N GLN A 61 -8.15 1.66 -3.63
CA GLN A 61 -8.72 2.14 -4.89
C GLN A 61 -8.34 1.22 -6.06
N ARG A 62 -7.12 0.66 -6.06
CA ARG A 62 -6.68 -0.34 -7.05
C ARG A 62 -7.64 -1.53 -7.11
N TRP A 63 -8.13 -1.94 -5.94
CA TRP A 63 -8.98 -3.11 -5.77
C TRP A 63 -10.48 -2.76 -5.74
N GLY A 64 -10.85 -1.61 -6.30
CA GLY A 64 -12.24 -1.25 -6.58
C GLY A 64 -12.98 -0.52 -5.47
N PHE A 65 -12.35 -0.26 -4.31
CA PHE A 65 -12.98 0.54 -3.26
C PHE A 65 -13.18 1.98 -3.72
N ASN A 66 -14.41 2.47 -3.60
CA ASN A 66 -14.80 3.82 -4.01
C ASN A 66 -15.83 4.41 -3.04
N GLY A 67 -16.00 5.74 -3.09
CA GLY A 67 -17.01 6.46 -2.32
C GLY A 67 -17.02 6.10 -0.82
N PRO A 68 -18.18 5.73 -0.25
CA PRO A 68 -18.29 5.32 1.15
C PRO A 68 -17.39 4.13 1.53
N GLY A 69 -17.27 3.12 0.67
CA GLY A 69 -16.43 1.94 0.95
C GLY A 69 -14.95 2.29 1.08
N LEU A 70 -14.49 3.32 0.35
CA LEU A 70 -13.12 3.83 0.51
C LEU A 70 -12.92 4.55 1.85
N ILE A 71 -13.95 5.19 2.41
CA ILE A 71 -13.88 5.84 3.73
C ILE A 71 -13.80 4.76 4.82
N GLU A 72 -14.65 3.73 4.71
CA GLU A 72 -14.73 2.63 5.68
C GLU A 72 -13.43 1.84 5.74
N ILE A 73 -12.89 1.41 4.58
CA ILE A 73 -11.64 0.65 4.54
C ILE A 73 -10.45 1.48 5.07
N LYS A 74 -10.43 2.80 4.82
CA LYS A 74 -9.38 3.70 5.34
C LYS A 74 -9.39 3.80 6.87
N ALA A 75 -10.57 3.82 7.47
CA ALA A 75 -10.74 3.81 8.92
C ALA A 75 -10.36 2.44 9.50
N ALA A 76 -10.76 1.34 8.85
CA ALA A 76 -10.44 -0.01 9.29
C ALA A 76 -8.94 -0.33 9.19
N LEU A 77 -8.24 0.21 8.19
CA LEU A 77 -6.80 0.02 8.01
C LEU A 77 -5.95 0.84 8.99
N GLU A 78 -6.49 1.91 9.58
CA GLU A 78 -5.73 2.85 10.39
C GLU A 78 -5.00 2.21 11.59
N PRO A 79 -5.63 1.32 12.39
CA PRO A 79 -4.92 0.64 13.47
C PRO A 79 -3.72 -0.17 12.97
N ALA A 80 -3.89 -0.97 11.91
CA ALA A 80 -2.81 -1.81 11.36
C ALA A 80 -1.68 -0.95 10.77
N LEU A 81 -2.01 0.10 10.02
CA LEU A 81 -1.01 0.97 9.40
C LEU A 81 -0.30 1.87 10.42
N THR A 82 -0.97 2.24 11.52
CA THR A 82 -0.29 2.89 12.66
C THR A 82 0.78 1.98 13.24
N GLN A 83 0.53 0.67 13.38
CA GLN A 83 1.56 -0.26 13.83
C GLN A 83 2.71 -0.38 12.82
N VAL A 84 2.44 -0.28 11.51
CA VAL A 84 3.49 -0.22 10.48
C VAL A 84 4.35 1.03 10.64
N ASP A 85 3.75 2.19 10.89
CA ASP A 85 4.49 3.43 11.09
C ASP A 85 5.35 3.42 12.36
N VAL A 86 4.94 2.69 13.41
CA VAL A 86 5.67 2.59 14.69
C VAL A 86 6.71 1.47 14.70
N TYR A 87 6.35 0.29 14.19
CA TYR A 87 7.15 -0.94 14.33
C TYR A 87 7.72 -1.47 13.01
N GLY A 88 7.33 -0.88 11.87
CA GLY A 88 7.81 -1.28 10.55
C GLY A 88 7.10 -2.49 9.95
N LEU A 89 7.78 -3.12 8.97
CA LEU A 89 7.27 -4.21 8.17
C LEU A 89 7.47 -5.57 8.87
N THR A 90 6.52 -5.96 9.73
CA THR A 90 6.55 -7.23 10.48
C THR A 90 5.49 -8.20 10.00
N ASP A 91 5.65 -9.51 10.14
CA ASP A 91 4.59 -10.44 9.73
C ASP A 91 3.27 -10.19 10.47
N THR A 92 3.32 -9.82 11.75
CA THR A 92 2.13 -9.43 12.53
C THR A 92 1.38 -8.24 11.91
N ASN A 93 2.11 -7.20 11.49
CA ASN A 93 1.47 -6.03 10.86
C ASN A 93 0.91 -6.38 9.47
N ARG A 94 1.58 -7.28 8.73
CA ARG A 94 1.11 -7.78 7.43
C ARG A 94 -0.19 -8.55 7.56
N GLU A 95 -0.25 -9.44 8.55
CA GLU A 95 -1.45 -10.23 8.88
C GLU A 95 -2.60 -9.34 9.32
N ALA A 96 -2.36 -8.36 10.21
CA ALA A 96 -3.36 -7.40 10.65
C ALA A 96 -3.93 -6.58 9.49
N HIS A 97 -3.08 -6.13 8.57
CA HIS A 97 -3.52 -5.47 7.34
C HIS A 97 -4.39 -6.42 6.49
N ASN A 98 -3.92 -7.64 6.25
CA ASN A 98 -4.61 -8.62 5.41
C ASN A 98 -5.97 -9.07 5.98
N GLN A 99 -6.15 -9.07 7.30
CA GLN A 99 -7.45 -9.32 7.92
C GLN A 99 -8.50 -8.26 7.54
N VAL A 100 -8.07 -7.02 7.33
CA VAL A 100 -8.95 -5.91 6.93
C VAL A 100 -9.25 -5.95 5.43
N THR A 101 -8.27 -6.33 4.61
CA THR A 101 -8.38 -6.24 3.15
C THR A 101 -8.91 -7.51 2.49
N ALA A 102 -8.96 -8.63 3.21
CA ALA A 102 -9.61 -9.84 2.72
C ALA A 102 -11.13 -9.61 2.52
N PRO A 103 -11.74 -10.21 1.48
CA PRO A 103 -11.14 -11.09 0.46
C PRO A 103 -10.64 -10.34 -0.78
N HIS A 104 -10.49 -9.02 -0.73
CA HIS A 104 -10.21 -8.20 -1.92
C HIS A 104 -8.77 -8.32 -2.37
N TYR A 105 -7.82 -8.26 -1.44
CA TYR A 105 -6.40 -8.38 -1.73
C TYR A 105 -5.57 -8.68 -0.47
N TRP A 106 -4.34 -9.15 -0.70
CA TRP A 106 -3.39 -9.54 0.33
C TRP A 106 -1.98 -9.03 0.00
N ILE A 107 -1.27 -8.64 1.04
CA ILE A 107 0.19 -8.49 1.02
C ILE A 107 0.81 -9.86 1.29
N THR A 108 1.45 -10.45 0.28
CA THR A 108 2.12 -11.76 0.40
C THR A 108 3.55 -11.62 0.90
N HIS A 109 4.21 -10.50 0.59
CA HIS A 109 5.56 -10.22 1.02
C HIS A 109 5.77 -8.71 1.18
N TRP A 110 6.65 -8.33 2.09
CA TRP A 110 7.20 -6.98 2.17
C TRP A 110 8.62 -7.00 2.72
N ALA A 111 9.43 -6.02 2.35
CA ALA A 111 10.84 -5.98 2.70
C ALA A 111 11.39 -4.55 2.80
N LEU A 112 12.43 -4.41 3.63
CA LEU A 112 13.34 -3.28 3.65
C LEU A 112 14.71 -3.78 3.17
N THR A 113 15.21 -3.24 2.06
CA THR A 113 16.42 -3.70 1.33
C THR A 113 17.56 -2.68 1.30
#